data_AF-A0A7Y3A056-F1
#
_entry.id   AF-A0A7Y3A056-F1
#
_cell.length_a   1.000
_cell.length_b   1.000
_cell.length_c   1.000
_cell.angle_alpha   90.00
_cell.angle_beta   90.00
_cell.angle_gamma   90.00
#
_symmetry.space_group_name_H-M   'P 1'
#
loop_
_entity.id
_entity.type
_entity.pdbx_description
1 polymer ?
#
loop_
_entity_poly.entity_id
_entity_poly.type
_entity_poly.pdbx_seq_one_letter_code
_entity_poly.pdbx_strand_id
1 'polypeptide(L)'
;NWKILEDSYTDYIMDYARLAEKLQVEIFCIGTELDKFIQNRKSFWDGLIKQIKTAYSGKLTYAANWDEYKRVPFWNDLDLIGIDAYFPLSENKTPSVEDCREGWKKYKPDIEALADREGKPVLFTEFGYRSLDFAAREPWRSERSLLGVNHQAQINATQALFDEFWGEHWFAGGFVWKWFHDGSWIDPEENNRFSPQNKPAEAIIRTVYMQY
;
A
#
# COMPACT_ATOMS: atom_id res chain seq x y z
N ASN A 1 -12.99 24.72 -5.60
CA ASN A 1 -12.31 25.48 -6.68
C ASN A 1 -11.03 24.72 -7.00
N TRP A 2 -10.90 24.17 -8.21
CA TRP A 2 -9.75 23.30 -8.57
C TRP A 2 -8.42 24.03 -8.53
N LYS A 3 -8.35 25.27 -9.03
CA LYS A 3 -7.08 26.00 -9.10
C LYS A 3 -6.48 26.24 -7.71
N ILE A 4 -7.33 26.61 -6.74
CA ILE A 4 -6.91 26.79 -5.35
C ILE A 4 -6.35 25.48 -4.76
N LEU A 5 -6.99 24.34 -5.03
CA LEU A 5 -6.51 23.04 -4.59
C LEU A 5 -5.17 22.67 -5.25
N GLU A 6 -5.03 22.89 -6.56
CA GLU A 6 -3.80 22.62 -7.30
C GLU A 6 -2.62 23.44 -6.80
N ASP A 7 -2.83 24.73 -6.58
CA ASP A 7 -1.79 25.64 -6.11
C ASP A 7 -1.35 25.26 -4.69
N SER A 8 -2.32 25.09 -3.77
CA SER A 8 -2.01 24.69 -2.39
C SER A 8 -1.40 23.29 -2.28
N TYR A 9 -1.80 22.33 -3.10
CA TYR A 9 -1.19 21.00 -3.13
C TYR A 9 0.23 21.03 -3.69
N THR A 10 0.48 21.85 -4.72
CA THR A 10 1.82 22.05 -5.29
C THR A 10 2.77 22.63 -4.26
N ASP A 11 2.37 23.69 -3.56
CA ASP A 11 3.18 24.30 -2.51
C ASP A 11 3.52 23.28 -1.41
N TYR A 12 2.50 22.58 -0.91
CA TYR A 12 2.65 21.52 0.09
C TYR A 12 3.65 20.45 -0.36
N ILE A 13 3.41 19.80 -1.50
CA ILE A 13 4.20 18.63 -1.90
C ILE A 13 5.62 19.01 -2.31
N MET A 14 5.84 20.21 -2.86
CA MET A 14 7.18 20.68 -3.23
C MET A 14 8.06 20.99 -2.02
N ASP A 15 7.49 21.45 -0.91
CA ASP A 15 8.24 21.61 0.34
C ASP A 15 8.76 20.27 0.86
N TYR A 16 7.93 19.22 0.79
CA TYR A 16 8.36 17.85 1.15
C TYR A 16 9.31 17.24 0.13
N ALA A 17 9.18 17.53 -1.17
CA ALA A 17 10.13 17.05 -2.19
C ALA A 17 11.54 17.62 -1.94
N ARG A 18 11.65 18.93 -1.64
CA ARG A 18 12.94 19.56 -1.29
C ARG A 18 13.50 19.03 0.02
N LEU A 19 12.63 18.74 1.00
CA LEU A 19 13.05 18.12 2.26
C LEU A 19 13.55 16.69 2.03
N ALA A 20 12.86 15.90 1.21
CA ALA A 20 13.24 14.55 0.82
C ALA A 20 14.61 14.54 0.13
N GLU A 21 14.88 15.49 -0.76
CA GLU A 21 16.19 15.67 -1.39
C GLU A 21 17.27 15.99 -0.36
N LYS A 22 17.02 16.95 0.53
CA LYS A 22 17.96 17.35 1.59
C LYS A 22 18.29 16.18 2.53
N LEU A 23 17.32 15.33 2.83
CA LEU A 23 17.47 14.17 3.69
C LEU A 23 17.89 12.90 2.93
N GLN A 24 18.05 12.98 1.61
CA GLN A 24 18.38 11.86 0.74
C GLN A 24 17.41 10.67 0.88
N VAL A 25 16.12 10.96 1.05
CA VAL A 25 15.08 9.93 1.12
C VAL A 25 15.07 9.15 -0.19
N GLU A 26 14.95 7.83 -0.11
CA GLU A 26 15.11 6.94 -1.26
C GLU A 26 13.86 6.90 -2.16
N ILE A 27 12.68 6.99 -1.56
CA ILE A 27 11.38 6.93 -2.25
C ILE A 27 10.47 8.05 -1.73
N PHE A 28 9.91 8.84 -2.64
CA PHE A 28 8.96 9.90 -2.34
C PHE A 28 7.60 9.62 -3.00
N CYS A 29 6.56 9.52 -2.18
CA CYS A 29 5.19 9.30 -2.63
C CYS A 29 4.50 10.65 -2.87
N ILE A 30 4.07 10.91 -4.10
CA ILE A 30 3.55 12.22 -4.53
C ILE A 30 2.06 12.43 -4.22
N GLY A 31 1.39 11.41 -3.66
CA GLY A 31 -0.02 11.44 -3.30
C GLY A 31 -0.55 10.04 -2.96
N THR A 32 -1.69 9.99 -2.27
CA THR A 32 -2.32 8.76 -1.79
C THR A 32 -3.84 8.84 -1.97
N GLU A 33 -4.44 7.88 -2.71
CA GLU A 33 -5.89 7.70 -2.91
C GLU A 33 -6.65 8.96 -3.41
N LEU A 34 -6.04 9.70 -4.34
CA LEU A 34 -6.57 10.93 -4.95
C LEU A 34 -7.29 10.69 -6.29
N ASP A 35 -7.95 9.54 -6.49
CA ASP A 35 -8.58 9.10 -7.76
C ASP A 35 -9.37 10.22 -8.46
N LYS A 36 -10.29 10.87 -7.75
CA LYS A 36 -11.11 11.95 -8.33
C LYS A 36 -10.28 13.14 -8.78
N PHE A 37 -9.20 13.47 -8.07
CA PHE A 37 -8.32 14.55 -8.46
C PHE A 37 -7.54 14.17 -9.73
N ILE A 38 -7.01 12.95 -9.79
CA ILE A 38 -6.33 12.41 -10.98
C ILE A 38 -7.25 12.42 -12.21
N GLN A 39 -8.44 11.84 -12.10
CA GLN A 39 -9.39 11.74 -13.22
C GLN A 39 -9.78 13.10 -13.79
N ASN A 40 -9.95 14.10 -12.93
CA ASN A 40 -10.42 15.42 -13.37
C ASN A 40 -9.28 16.31 -13.84
N ARG A 41 -8.04 16.10 -13.36
CA ARG A 41 -6.94 17.07 -13.46
C ARG A 41 -5.64 16.43 -13.96
N LYS A 42 -5.70 15.60 -15.00
CA LYS A 42 -4.51 14.93 -15.58
C LYS A 42 -3.35 15.89 -15.89
N SER A 43 -3.63 17.02 -16.54
CA SER A 43 -2.59 17.99 -16.93
C SER A 43 -1.86 18.61 -15.74
N PHE A 44 -2.54 18.73 -14.60
CA PHE A 44 -1.93 19.17 -13.35
C PHE A 44 -0.89 18.15 -12.88
N TRP A 45 -1.23 16.86 -12.83
CA TRP A 45 -0.32 15.80 -12.41
C TRP A 45 0.90 15.67 -13.32
N ASP A 46 0.70 15.71 -14.64
CA ASP A 46 1.80 15.70 -15.62
C ASP A 46 2.78 16.87 -15.37
N GLY A 47 2.26 18.05 -15.00
CA GLY A 47 3.06 19.23 -14.67
C GLY A 47 3.72 19.16 -13.29
N LEU A 48 3.01 18.61 -12.30
CA LEU A 48 3.50 18.46 -10.93
C LEU A 48 4.68 17.48 -10.87
N ILE A 49 4.58 16.32 -11.51
CA ILE A 49 5.64 15.31 -11.54
C ILE A 49 6.93 15.90 -12.14
N LYS A 50 6.81 16.67 -13.22
CA LYS A 50 7.96 17.36 -13.83
C LYS A 50 8.59 18.36 -12.86
N GLN A 51 7.79 19.11 -12.11
CA GLN A 51 8.29 20.04 -11.10
C GLN A 51 8.99 19.32 -9.95
N ILE A 52 8.42 18.23 -9.44
CA ILE A 52 9.03 17.44 -8.36
C ILE A 52 10.40 16.90 -8.81
N LYS A 53 10.51 16.38 -10.03
CA LYS A 53 11.78 15.88 -10.60
C LYS A 53 12.88 16.94 -10.75
N THR A 54 12.56 18.24 -10.69
CA THR A 54 13.60 19.29 -10.67
C THR A 54 14.15 19.58 -9.28
N ALA A 55 13.44 19.14 -8.24
CA ALA A 55 13.77 19.41 -6.83
C ALA A 55 14.17 18.17 -6.04
N TYR A 56 13.88 16.97 -6.55
CA TYR A 56 14.15 15.69 -5.90
C TYR A 56 14.66 14.66 -6.90
N SER A 57 15.73 13.97 -6.55
CA SER A 57 16.49 13.06 -7.41
C SER A 57 16.29 11.57 -7.11
N GLY A 58 15.65 11.23 -5.98
CA GLY A 58 15.32 9.85 -5.62
C GLY A 58 14.12 9.28 -6.39
N LYS A 59 13.66 8.07 -6.03
CA LYS A 59 12.55 7.40 -6.73
C LYS A 59 11.21 8.04 -6.40
N LEU A 60 10.35 8.16 -7.40
CA LEU A 60 8.98 8.65 -7.26
C LEU A 60 7.96 7.52 -7.36
N THR A 61 6.93 7.61 -6.55
CA THR A 61 5.73 6.76 -6.62
C THR A 61 4.47 7.53 -6.29
N TYR A 62 3.32 6.90 -6.48
CA TYR A 62 2.00 7.37 -6.09
C TYR A 62 1.25 6.18 -5.48
N ALA A 63 0.57 6.38 -4.34
CA ALA A 63 -0.15 5.33 -3.65
C ALA A 63 -1.60 5.28 -4.16
N ALA A 64 -1.86 4.37 -5.09
CA ALA A 64 -3.18 4.17 -5.66
C ALA A 64 -3.96 3.14 -4.84
N ASN A 65 -5.23 3.43 -4.51
CA ASN A 65 -6.09 2.42 -3.90
C ASN A 65 -6.19 1.14 -4.77
N TRP A 66 -6.45 -0.01 -4.14
CA TRP A 66 -6.53 -1.32 -4.80
C TRP A 66 -7.54 -1.39 -5.97
N ASP A 67 -8.55 -0.50 -5.99
CA ASP A 67 -9.57 -0.42 -7.02
C ASP A 67 -9.34 0.73 -8.02
N GLU A 68 -8.33 1.59 -7.82
CA GLU A 68 -8.01 2.73 -8.70
C GLU A 68 -6.74 2.52 -9.54
N TYR A 69 -5.79 1.71 -9.10
CA TYR A 69 -4.42 1.65 -9.64
C TYR A 69 -4.34 1.46 -11.18
N LYS A 70 -5.31 0.76 -11.78
CA LYS A 70 -5.40 0.57 -13.24
C LYS A 70 -5.70 1.85 -14.02
N ARG A 71 -6.27 2.89 -13.38
CA ARG A 71 -6.72 4.14 -13.99
C ARG A 71 -5.71 5.28 -13.88
N VAL A 72 -4.64 5.12 -13.10
CA VAL A 72 -3.61 6.15 -12.95
C VAL A 72 -2.88 6.34 -14.29
N PRO A 73 -2.95 7.54 -14.91
CA PRO A 73 -2.56 7.71 -16.30
C PRO A 73 -1.09 8.11 -16.50
N PHE A 74 -0.29 8.10 -15.44
CA PHE A 74 1.07 8.64 -15.40
C PHE A 74 2.11 7.68 -14.78
N TRP A 75 1.83 6.36 -14.72
CA TRP A 75 2.81 5.40 -14.20
C TRP A 75 4.15 5.44 -14.92
N ASN A 76 4.15 5.64 -16.25
CA ASN A 76 5.37 5.83 -17.04
C ASN A 76 6.23 7.02 -16.61
N ASP A 77 5.62 8.03 -15.98
CA ASP A 77 6.34 9.20 -15.46
C ASP A 77 6.90 8.95 -14.04
N LEU A 78 6.64 7.80 -13.43
CA LEU A 78 7.13 7.41 -12.10
C LEU A 78 8.15 6.27 -12.18
N ASP A 79 8.79 5.97 -11.04
CA ASP A 79 9.78 4.91 -10.93
C ASP A 79 9.20 3.60 -10.41
N LEU A 80 8.10 3.70 -9.65
CA LEU A 80 7.43 2.58 -8.99
C LEU A 80 5.91 2.72 -9.14
N ILE A 81 5.23 1.62 -9.48
CA ILE A 81 3.77 1.53 -9.41
C ILE A 81 3.39 1.29 -7.95
N GLY A 82 2.78 2.29 -7.30
CA GLY A 82 2.36 2.18 -5.90
C GLY A 82 0.91 1.72 -5.77
N ILE A 83 0.66 0.69 -4.97
CA ILE A 83 -0.68 0.15 -4.72
C ILE A 83 -0.91 -0.03 -3.22
N ASP A 84 -2.01 0.51 -2.71
CA ASP A 84 -2.52 0.24 -1.37
C ASP A 84 -3.34 -1.07 -1.43
N ALA A 85 -2.70 -2.17 -1.05
CA ALA A 85 -3.06 -3.53 -1.44
C ALA A 85 -4.16 -4.18 -0.56
N TYR A 86 -5.27 -3.47 -0.35
CA TYR A 86 -6.42 -3.95 0.45
C TYR A 86 -7.43 -4.77 -0.37
N PHE A 87 -6.97 -5.74 -1.15
CA PHE A 87 -7.82 -6.53 -2.05
C PHE A 87 -8.74 -7.51 -1.29
N PRO A 88 -10.04 -7.62 -1.62
CA PRO A 88 -10.94 -8.63 -1.08
C PRO A 88 -10.54 -10.05 -1.53
N LEU A 89 -10.09 -10.91 -0.61
CA LEU A 89 -9.58 -12.26 -0.93
C LEU A 89 -10.49 -13.40 -0.50
N SER A 90 -11.24 -13.28 0.60
CA SER A 90 -12.03 -14.40 1.12
C SER A 90 -13.23 -13.94 1.95
N GLU A 91 -14.33 -14.68 1.84
CA GLU A 91 -15.55 -14.49 2.62
C GLU A 91 -15.53 -15.23 3.98
N ASN A 92 -14.48 -16.01 4.26
CA ASN A 92 -14.40 -16.86 5.45
C ASN A 92 -14.16 -16.04 6.72
N LYS A 93 -14.71 -16.52 7.85
CA LYS A 93 -14.50 -15.93 9.18
C LYS A 93 -13.02 -15.93 9.56
N THR A 94 -12.38 -17.08 9.40
CA THR A 94 -10.93 -17.26 9.53
C THR A 94 -10.47 -17.90 8.23
N PRO A 95 -10.05 -17.12 7.21
CA PRO A 95 -9.55 -17.70 5.98
C PRO A 95 -8.29 -18.51 6.26
N SER A 96 -8.11 -19.64 5.59
CA SER A 96 -6.83 -20.34 5.51
C SER A 96 -5.83 -19.54 4.65
N VAL A 97 -4.54 -19.92 4.69
CA VAL A 97 -3.54 -19.35 3.78
C VAL A 97 -3.97 -19.61 2.33
N GLU A 98 -4.40 -20.84 2.04
CA GLU A 98 -4.86 -21.27 0.73
C GLU A 98 -6.10 -20.50 0.25
N ASP A 99 -7.06 -20.20 1.12
CA ASP A 99 -8.21 -19.35 0.77
C ASP A 99 -7.75 -17.97 0.28
N CYS A 100 -6.79 -17.36 0.98
CA CYS A 100 -6.25 -16.06 0.61
C CYS A 100 -5.42 -16.11 -0.67
N ARG A 101 -4.62 -17.16 -0.87
CA ARG A 101 -3.85 -17.38 -2.11
C ARG A 101 -4.78 -17.58 -3.31
N GLU A 102 -5.87 -18.32 -3.15
CA GLU A 102 -6.90 -18.46 -4.20
C GLU A 102 -7.53 -17.10 -4.53
N GLY A 103 -7.84 -16.28 -3.52
CA GLY A 103 -8.31 -14.92 -3.71
C GLY A 103 -7.34 -14.05 -4.52
N TRP A 104 -6.03 -14.18 -4.27
CA TRP A 104 -5.00 -13.43 -4.99
C TRP A 104 -4.92 -13.78 -6.49
N LYS A 105 -5.25 -15.00 -6.89
CA LYS A 105 -5.27 -15.40 -8.32
C LYS A 105 -6.19 -14.53 -9.18
N LYS A 106 -7.20 -13.89 -8.57
CA LYS A 106 -8.09 -12.96 -9.27
C LYS A 106 -7.42 -11.63 -9.61
N TYR A 107 -6.45 -11.17 -8.82
CA TYR A 107 -5.89 -9.82 -8.93
C TYR A 107 -4.44 -9.79 -9.38
N LYS A 108 -3.62 -10.76 -8.94
CA LYS A 108 -2.19 -10.82 -9.23
C LYS A 108 -1.87 -10.77 -10.73
N PRO A 109 -2.57 -11.48 -11.63
CA PRO A 109 -2.30 -11.40 -13.07
C PRO A 109 -2.49 -9.98 -13.64
N ASP A 110 -3.46 -9.22 -13.13
CA ASP A 110 -3.68 -7.84 -13.58
C ASP A 110 -2.62 -6.87 -13.03
N ILE A 111 -2.06 -7.15 -11.85
CA ILE A 111 -0.96 -6.38 -11.26
C ILE A 111 0.34 -6.65 -12.04
N GLU A 112 0.64 -7.91 -12.33
CA GLU A 112 1.78 -8.32 -13.16
C GLU A 112 1.69 -7.72 -14.56
N ALA A 113 0.55 -7.84 -15.23
CA ALA A 113 0.35 -7.26 -16.56
C ALA A 113 0.52 -5.73 -16.57
N LEU A 114 0.20 -5.04 -15.47
CA LEU A 114 0.48 -3.61 -15.34
C LEU A 114 1.98 -3.36 -15.20
N ALA A 115 2.68 -4.12 -14.35
CA ALA A 115 4.13 -4.01 -14.18
C ALA A 115 4.86 -4.20 -15.51
N ASP A 116 4.48 -5.22 -16.27
CA ASP A 116 5.02 -5.53 -17.60
C ASP A 116 4.73 -4.42 -18.61
N ARG A 117 3.49 -3.92 -18.63
CA ARG A 117 3.07 -2.88 -19.59
C ARG A 117 3.81 -1.56 -19.40
N GLU A 118 4.00 -1.13 -18.15
CA GLU A 118 4.70 0.12 -17.84
C GLU A 118 6.23 -0.08 -17.75
N GLY A 119 6.70 -1.33 -17.66
CA GLY A 119 8.11 -1.66 -17.45
C GLY A 119 8.63 -1.15 -16.10
N LYS A 120 7.77 -1.14 -15.08
CA LYS A 120 8.06 -0.61 -13.74
C LYS A 120 7.76 -1.67 -12.68
N PRO A 121 8.59 -1.79 -11.64
CA PRO A 121 8.27 -2.69 -10.55
C PRO A 121 7.10 -2.15 -9.71
N VAL A 122 6.32 -3.07 -9.15
CA VAL A 122 5.19 -2.77 -8.27
C VAL A 122 5.68 -2.71 -6.83
N LEU A 123 5.28 -1.68 -6.12
CA LEU A 123 5.49 -1.46 -4.69
C LEU A 123 4.13 -1.44 -4.02
N PHE A 124 3.92 -2.27 -2.99
CA PHE A 124 2.74 -2.10 -2.14
C PHE A 124 2.99 -0.94 -1.17
N THR A 125 2.47 0.23 -1.52
CA THR A 125 2.60 1.47 -0.73
C THR A 125 1.92 1.35 0.62
N GLU A 126 0.88 0.53 0.70
CA GLU A 126 0.34 -0.02 1.93
C GLU A 126 -0.03 -1.48 1.74
N PHE A 127 0.23 -2.31 2.76
CA PHE A 127 -0.40 -3.62 2.87
C PHE A 127 -0.69 -3.95 4.32
N GLY A 128 -1.72 -4.75 4.57
CA GLY A 128 -1.99 -5.25 5.90
C GLY A 128 -3.40 -5.75 6.08
N TYR A 129 -3.58 -6.52 7.14
CA TYR A 129 -4.87 -7.06 7.55
C TYR A 129 -5.07 -6.76 9.03
N ARG A 130 -6.31 -6.50 9.42
CA ARG A 130 -6.67 -6.38 10.84
C ARG A 130 -6.77 -7.77 11.48
N SER A 131 -6.50 -7.85 12.79
CA SER A 131 -6.71 -9.05 13.60
C SER A 131 -8.16 -9.22 14.05
N LEU A 132 -9.10 -9.41 13.11
CA LEU A 132 -10.51 -9.72 13.40
C LEU A 132 -11.08 -10.78 12.45
N ASP A 133 -12.26 -11.27 12.82
CA ASP A 133 -13.08 -12.10 11.93
C ASP A 133 -13.32 -11.42 10.58
N PHE A 134 -13.24 -12.21 9.50
CA PHE A 134 -13.42 -11.75 8.11
C PHE A 134 -12.38 -10.73 7.65
N ALA A 135 -11.17 -10.75 8.21
CA ALA A 135 -10.09 -9.82 7.89
C ALA A 135 -9.75 -9.70 6.39
N ALA A 136 -9.98 -10.76 5.62
CA ALA A 136 -9.71 -10.81 4.19
C ALA A 136 -10.91 -10.46 3.29
N ARG A 137 -12.08 -10.17 3.87
CA ARG A 137 -13.32 -9.87 3.11
C ARG A 137 -13.34 -8.43 2.62
N GLU A 138 -13.12 -7.47 3.53
CA GLU A 138 -13.06 -6.05 3.19
C GLU A 138 -11.85 -5.42 3.88
N PRO A 139 -10.61 -5.72 3.43
CA PRO A 139 -9.41 -5.41 4.20
C PRO A 139 -9.18 -3.93 4.45
N TRP A 140 -9.77 -3.04 3.64
CA TRP A 140 -9.70 -1.58 3.79
C TRP A 140 -10.50 -1.05 4.99
N ARG A 141 -11.42 -1.84 5.57
CA ARG A 141 -12.32 -1.35 6.64
C ARG A 141 -11.56 -1.04 7.93
N SER A 142 -11.40 0.27 8.19
CA SER A 142 -10.71 0.81 9.37
C SER A 142 -11.63 1.23 10.52
N GLU A 143 -12.95 1.15 10.33
CA GLU A 143 -13.95 1.47 11.35
C GLU A 143 -13.79 0.61 12.61
N ARG A 144 -14.12 1.16 13.79
CA ARG A 144 -14.15 0.37 15.02
C ARG A 144 -15.22 -0.70 14.87
N SER A 145 -14.85 -1.95 15.16
CA SER A 145 -15.73 -3.10 15.03
C SER A 145 -15.89 -3.78 16.39
N LEU A 146 -17.10 -4.26 16.65
CA LEU A 146 -17.42 -5.12 17.80
C LEU A 146 -17.05 -6.59 17.55
N LEU A 147 -16.54 -6.91 16.35
CA LEU A 147 -16.03 -8.25 16.05
C LEU A 147 -14.81 -8.55 16.91
N GLY A 148 -14.73 -9.79 17.41
CA GLY A 148 -13.66 -10.24 18.29
C GLY A 148 -12.29 -10.23 17.62
N VAL A 149 -11.25 -10.29 18.45
CA VAL A 149 -9.87 -10.45 17.99
C VAL A 149 -9.71 -11.83 17.35
N ASN A 150 -9.11 -11.86 16.15
CA ASN A 150 -8.79 -13.08 15.43
C ASN A 150 -7.39 -12.95 14.83
N HIS A 151 -6.39 -13.35 15.59
CA HIS A 151 -5.00 -13.34 15.13
C HIS A 151 -4.76 -14.31 13.97
N GLN A 152 -5.44 -15.46 13.97
CA GLN A 152 -5.22 -16.47 12.93
C GLN A 152 -5.63 -15.94 11.55
N ALA A 153 -6.71 -15.16 11.46
CA ALA A 153 -7.11 -14.52 10.21
C ALA A 153 -6.03 -13.53 9.70
N GLN A 154 -5.45 -12.73 10.60
CA GLN A 154 -4.35 -11.80 10.25
C GLN A 154 -3.09 -12.57 9.82
N ILE A 155 -2.70 -13.61 10.57
CA ILE A 155 -1.54 -14.46 10.25
C ILE A 155 -1.70 -15.07 8.86
N ASN A 156 -2.85 -15.70 8.59
CA ASN A 156 -3.07 -16.44 7.35
C ASN A 156 -3.07 -15.51 6.13
N ALA A 157 -3.77 -14.37 6.21
CA ALA A 157 -3.80 -13.40 5.13
C ALA A 157 -2.43 -12.74 4.89
N THR A 158 -1.68 -12.47 5.97
CA THR A 158 -0.32 -11.92 5.89
C THR A 158 0.65 -12.92 5.25
N GLN A 159 0.62 -14.19 5.66
CA GLN A 159 1.44 -15.25 5.08
C GLN A 159 1.13 -15.43 3.59
N ALA A 160 -0.15 -15.50 3.22
CA ALA A 160 -0.56 -15.63 1.83
C ALA A 160 -0.06 -14.47 0.95
N LEU A 161 -0.05 -13.24 1.47
CA LEU A 161 0.50 -12.09 0.75
C LEU A 161 2.01 -12.25 0.51
N PHE A 162 2.78 -12.61 1.53
CA PHE A 162 4.22 -12.83 1.35
C PHE A 162 4.53 -13.95 0.37
N ASP A 163 3.82 -15.07 0.50
CA ASP A 163 3.93 -16.23 -0.40
C ASP A 163 3.66 -15.89 -1.87
N GLU A 164 2.75 -14.94 -2.13
CA GLU A 164 2.34 -14.59 -3.49
C GLU A 164 3.23 -13.53 -4.14
N PHE A 165 3.87 -12.63 -3.38
CA PHE A 165 4.54 -11.46 -3.99
C PHE A 165 6.05 -11.37 -3.75
N TRP A 166 6.58 -11.84 -2.62
CA TRP A 166 7.99 -11.56 -2.28
C TRP A 166 9.01 -12.34 -3.14
N GLY A 167 8.57 -13.39 -3.84
CA GLY A 167 9.39 -14.12 -4.80
C GLY A 167 9.33 -13.58 -6.24
N GLU A 168 8.49 -12.58 -6.50
CA GLU A 168 8.23 -12.10 -7.87
C GLU A 168 9.26 -11.06 -8.31
N HIS A 169 9.84 -11.26 -9.50
CA HIS A 169 10.90 -10.39 -10.04
C HIS A 169 10.42 -8.97 -10.40
N TRP A 170 9.12 -8.79 -10.64
CA TRP A 170 8.48 -7.51 -10.92
C TRP A 170 8.00 -6.78 -9.67
N PHE A 171 8.25 -7.33 -8.48
CA PHE A 171 7.76 -6.79 -7.21
C PHE A 171 8.91 -6.20 -6.36
N ALA A 172 8.71 -4.99 -5.83
CA ALA A 172 9.71 -4.21 -5.09
C ALA A 172 9.57 -4.30 -3.56
N GLY A 173 8.58 -5.04 -3.05
CA GLY A 173 8.25 -5.10 -1.62
C GLY A 173 7.07 -4.21 -1.26
N GLY A 174 7.01 -3.78 0.00
CA GLY A 174 5.95 -2.88 0.45
C GLY A 174 6.10 -2.37 1.87
N PHE A 175 5.17 -1.51 2.28
CA PHE A 175 5.10 -0.93 3.62
C PHE A 175 3.90 -1.46 4.39
N VAL A 176 4.17 -2.10 5.54
CA VAL A 176 3.10 -2.61 6.39
C VAL A 176 2.30 -1.48 7.01
N TRP A 177 0.98 -1.53 6.87
CA TRP A 177 0.04 -0.67 7.56
C TRP A 177 -0.42 -1.36 8.85
N LYS A 178 -0.07 -0.85 10.03
CA LYS A 178 0.88 0.24 10.27
C LYS A 178 1.69 0.01 11.52
N TRP A 179 2.78 0.74 11.63
CA TRP A 179 3.66 0.71 12.79
C TRP A 179 3.52 2.04 13.55
N PHE A 180 3.22 1.97 14.85
CA PHE A 180 3.18 3.15 15.71
C PHE A 180 4.55 3.42 16.34
N HIS A 181 4.90 4.68 16.55
CA HIS A 181 6.15 5.06 17.23
C HIS A 181 6.21 4.53 18.68
N ASP A 182 5.05 4.50 19.33
CA ASP A 182 4.83 3.88 20.63
C ASP A 182 3.73 2.82 20.46
N GLY A 183 4.13 1.56 20.59
CA GLY A 183 3.25 0.39 20.50
C GLY A 183 2.80 -0.14 21.86
N SER A 184 3.17 0.49 22.98
CA SER A 184 2.92 -0.03 24.33
C SER A 184 1.42 -0.16 24.68
N TRP A 185 0.56 0.63 24.02
CA TRP A 185 -0.88 0.57 24.17
C TRP A 185 -1.55 -0.53 23.32
N ILE A 186 -0.79 -1.20 22.45
CA ILE A 186 -1.30 -2.28 21.62
C ILE A 186 -1.29 -3.56 22.44
N ASP A 187 -2.40 -3.76 23.14
CA ASP A 187 -2.70 -5.02 23.79
C ASP A 187 -3.03 -6.08 22.73
N PRO A 188 -2.22 -7.14 22.58
CA PRO A 188 -2.49 -8.17 21.57
C PRO A 188 -3.84 -8.85 21.78
N GLU A 189 -4.30 -9.05 23.01
CA GLU A 189 -5.52 -9.82 23.30
C GLU A 189 -6.80 -9.06 22.92
N GLU A 190 -6.76 -7.73 22.99
CA GLU A 190 -7.92 -6.85 22.79
C GLU A 190 -7.87 -6.04 21.49
N ASN A 191 -6.68 -5.85 20.90
CA ASN A 191 -6.51 -4.98 19.75
C ASN A 191 -6.79 -5.71 18.43
N ASN A 192 -7.97 -5.49 17.86
CA ASN A 192 -8.37 -6.01 16.54
C ASN A 192 -8.02 -5.10 15.34
N ARG A 193 -7.05 -4.18 15.51
CA ARG A 193 -6.66 -3.21 14.46
C ARG A 193 -5.56 -3.75 13.56
N PHE A 194 -5.17 -2.95 12.57
CA PHE A 194 -4.22 -3.32 11.50
C PHE A 194 -2.82 -3.65 11.99
N SER A 195 -2.31 -2.87 12.96
CA SER A 195 -0.91 -2.99 13.35
C SER A 195 -0.58 -4.43 13.76
N PRO A 196 0.50 -5.03 13.19
CA PRO A 196 0.98 -6.33 13.61
C PRO A 196 1.82 -6.22 14.90
N GLN A 197 2.21 -5.02 15.32
CA GLN A 197 3.05 -4.78 16.50
C GLN A 197 2.52 -5.53 17.72
N ASN A 198 3.41 -6.25 18.42
CA ASN A 198 3.12 -7.06 19.60
C ASN A 198 2.14 -8.22 19.35
N LYS A 199 1.75 -8.50 18.10
CA LYS A 199 0.83 -9.60 17.72
C LYS A 199 1.59 -10.70 16.98
N PRO A 200 1.01 -11.92 16.89
CA PRO A 200 1.65 -13.03 16.18
C PRO A 200 2.04 -12.74 14.72
N ALA A 201 1.31 -11.87 14.01
CA ALA A 201 1.64 -11.49 12.64
C ALA A 201 3.00 -10.77 12.50
N GLU A 202 3.50 -10.13 13.56
CA GLU A 202 4.84 -9.53 13.57
C GLU A 202 5.93 -10.57 13.33
N ALA A 203 5.79 -11.76 13.90
CA ALA A 203 6.78 -12.83 13.75
C ALA A 203 6.87 -13.34 12.31
N ILE A 204 5.73 -13.35 11.59
CA ILE A 204 5.68 -13.70 10.16
C ILE A 204 6.47 -12.66 9.35
N ILE A 205 6.15 -11.38 9.54
CA ILE A 205 6.81 -10.27 8.85
C ILE A 205 8.32 -10.28 9.10
N ARG A 206 8.73 -10.46 10.36
CA ARG A 206 10.14 -10.55 10.75
C ARG A 206 10.84 -11.72 10.05
N THR A 207 10.21 -12.88 10.00
CA THR A 207 10.80 -14.08 9.37
C THR A 207 11.05 -13.87 7.90
N VAL A 208 10.09 -13.29 7.18
CA VAL A 208 10.24 -13.02 5.74
C VAL A 208 11.33 -11.99 5.49
N TYR A 209 11.33 -10.85 6.19
CA TYR A 209 12.35 -9.81 5.97
C TYR A 209 13.76 -10.19 6.43
N MET A 210 13.96 -11.24 7.23
CA MET A 210 15.31 -11.76 7.52
C MET A 210 15.90 -12.59 6.38
N GLN A 211 15.09 -12.98 5.38
CA GLN A 211 15.55 -13.80 4.24
C GLN A 211 16.09 -12.95 3.07
N TYR A 212 15.84 -11.64 3.10
CA TYR A 212 16.23 -10.67 2.08
C TYR A 212 17.18 -9.63 2.67
#